data_AF-A0A525W8A0-F1
#
_entry.id   AF-A0A525W8A0-F1
#
_cell.length_a   1.000
_cell.length_b   1.000
_cell.length_c   1.000
_cell.angle_alpha   90.00
_cell.angle_beta   90.00
_cell.angle_gamma   90.00
#
_symmetry.space_group_name_H-M   'P 1'
#
loop_
_entity.id
_entity.type
_entity.pdbx_description
1 polymer ?
#
loop_
_entity_poly.entity_id
_entity_poly.type
_entity_poly.pdbx_seq_one_letter_code
_entity_poly.pdbx_strand_id
1 'polypeptide(L)'
;MTTWKRWIQGGVLCGLVLGGLGACSMVEHPAASQIASDDHAGQAVWHEKEAARLREKAKDELAMADAYRKHPGLVTPGSGPKFNMVEHCVSLAAQYNSAAEVADALAKSHRAMLMK
;
A
#
# COMPACT_ATOMS: atom_id res chain seq x y z
N MET A 1 30.11 -14.38 -16.58
CA MET A 1 29.27 -13.80 -15.51
C MET A 1 28.83 -14.93 -14.59
N THR A 2 29.17 -14.86 -13.30
CA THR A 2 28.97 -15.96 -12.35
C THR A 2 27.48 -16.17 -12.07
N THR A 3 27.06 -17.42 -12.00
CA THR A 3 25.69 -17.87 -11.72
C THR A 3 25.09 -17.18 -10.50
N TRP A 4 25.89 -16.85 -9.49
CA TRP A 4 25.54 -16.06 -8.31
C TRP A 4 24.83 -14.72 -8.61
N LYS A 5 25.28 -13.96 -9.61
CA LYS A 5 24.67 -12.66 -9.94
C LYS A 5 23.27 -12.81 -10.54
N ARG A 6 23.02 -13.89 -11.32
CA ARG A 6 21.70 -14.18 -11.90
C ARG A 6 20.66 -14.51 -10.84
N TRP A 7 21.05 -15.20 -9.76
CA TRP A 7 20.13 -15.53 -8.67
C TRP A 7 19.75 -14.30 -7.83
N ILE A 8 20.73 -13.43 -7.52
CA ILE A 8 20.44 -12.17 -6.81
C ILE A 8 19.60 -11.24 -7.69
N GLN A 9 19.93 -11.08 -8.97
CA GLN A 9 19.15 -10.24 -9.88
C GLN A 9 17.74 -10.78 -10.08
N GLY A 10 17.55 -12.09 -10.21
CA GLY A 10 16.24 -12.72 -10.33
C GLY A 10 15.39 -12.57 -9.07
N GLY A 11 15.99 -12.73 -7.88
CA GLY A 11 15.29 -12.54 -6.61
C GLY A 11 14.87 -11.09 -6.38
N VAL A 12 15.74 -10.13 -6.69
CA VAL A 12 15.46 -8.69 -6.58
C VAL A 12 14.37 -8.24 -7.56
N LEU A 13 14.38 -8.73 -8.80
CA LEU A 13 13.34 -8.43 -9.79
C LEU A 13 11.97 -9.00 -9.39
N CYS A 14 11.90 -10.24 -8.91
CA CYS A 14 10.65 -10.80 -8.42
C CYS A 14 10.13 -10.05 -7.17
N GLY A 15 11.00 -9.67 -6.25
CA GLY A 15 10.63 -8.87 -5.07
C GLY A 15 10.06 -7.49 -5.45
N LEU A 16 10.67 -6.81 -6.43
CA LEU A 16 10.19 -5.52 -6.93
C LEU A 16 8.85 -5.62 -7.67
N VAL A 17 8.65 -6.66 -8.48
CA VAL A 17 7.40 -6.86 -9.23
C VAL A 17 6.26 -7.22 -8.28
N LEU A 18 6.48 -8.09 -7.30
CA LEU A 18 5.45 -8.45 -6.33
C LEU A 18 5.14 -7.33 -5.34
N GLY A 19 6.15 -6.53 -4.95
CA GLY A 19 5.96 -5.35 -4.11
C GLY A 19 5.18 -4.24 -4.81
N GLY A 20 5.47 -3.98 -6.10
CA GLY A 20 4.78 -2.95 -6.89
C GLY A 20 3.35 -3.32 -7.28
N LEU A 21 3.07 -4.60 -7.57
CA LEU A 21 1.72 -5.06 -7.92
C LEU A 21 0.75 -5.06 -6.72
N GLY A 22 1.25 -5.25 -5.50
CA GLY A 22 0.42 -5.25 -4.29
C GLY A 22 -0.13 -3.86 -3.92
N ALA A 23 0.58 -2.78 -4.27
CA ALA A 23 0.14 -1.42 -3.97
C ALA A 23 -1.08 -1.01 -4.81
N CYS A 24 -1.11 -1.37 -6.09
CA CYS A 24 -2.22 -1.03 -6.98
C CYS A 24 -3.54 -1.69 -6.60
N SER A 25 -3.53 -2.88 -5.98
CA SER A 25 -4.77 -3.55 -5.54
C SER A 25 -5.36 -2.95 -4.26
N MET A 26 -4.59 -2.14 -3.52
CA MET A 26 -5.06 -1.46 -2.31
C MET A 26 -5.63 -0.07 -2.58
N VAL A 27 -5.30 0.52 -3.73
CA VAL A 27 -5.88 1.79 -4.16
C VAL A 27 -7.28 1.51 -4.68
N GLU A 28 -8.29 2.09 -4.02
CA GLU A 28 -9.65 2.03 -4.53
C GLU A 28 -9.83 3.02 -5.70
N HIS A 29 -10.93 2.88 -6.44
CA HIS A 29 -11.33 3.82 -7.48
C HIS A 29 -12.75 4.33 -7.20
N PRO A 30 -13.05 5.60 -7.54
CA PRO A 30 -14.40 6.12 -7.41
C PRO A 30 -15.33 5.33 -8.32
N ALA A 31 -16.50 4.95 -7.81
CA ALA A 31 -17.53 4.38 -8.69
C ALA A 31 -17.99 5.45 -9.69
N ALA A 32 -18.35 5.04 -10.90
CA ALA A 32 -18.86 5.97 -11.93
C ALA A 32 -20.14 6.72 -11.50
N SER A 33 -20.88 6.17 -10.53
CA SER A 33 -22.04 6.83 -9.89
C SER A 33 -21.66 7.94 -8.91
N GLN A 34 -20.40 8.01 -8.48
CA GLN A 34 -19.88 9.01 -7.54
C GLN A 34 -19.16 10.13 -8.27
N ILE A 35 -18.35 9.80 -9.28
CA ILE A 35 -17.55 10.75 -10.06
C ILE A 35 -17.52 10.28 -11.50
N ALA A 36 -17.85 11.18 -12.43
CA ALA A 36 -17.82 10.88 -13.85
C ALA A 36 -16.36 10.67 -14.34
N SER A 37 -16.18 9.80 -15.34
CA SER A 37 -14.83 9.45 -15.84
C SER A 37 -14.10 10.61 -16.51
N ASP A 38 -14.83 11.61 -16.99
CA ASP A 38 -14.32 12.85 -17.58
C ASP A 38 -14.18 13.99 -16.56
N ASP A 39 -14.72 13.83 -15.35
CA ASP A 39 -14.52 14.77 -14.24
C ASP A 39 -13.14 14.58 -13.62
N HIS A 40 -12.12 15.13 -14.29
CA HIS A 40 -10.74 15.07 -13.82
C HIS A 40 -10.51 15.88 -12.52
N ALA A 41 -11.32 16.91 -12.26
CA ALA A 41 -11.22 17.66 -11.01
C ALA A 41 -11.73 16.84 -9.82
N GLY A 42 -12.90 16.21 -9.98
CA GLY A 42 -13.44 15.28 -9.00
C GLY A 42 -12.52 14.08 -8.74
N GLN A 43 -11.98 13.48 -9.81
CA GLN A 43 -11.06 12.34 -9.69
C GLN A 43 -9.77 12.71 -8.96
N ALA A 44 -9.21 13.90 -9.19
CA ALA A 44 -8.04 14.37 -8.44
C ALA A 44 -8.32 14.47 -6.94
N VAL A 45 -9.41 15.16 -6.57
CA VAL A 45 -9.82 15.34 -5.17
C VAL A 45 -10.11 13.99 -4.50
N TRP A 46 -10.70 13.05 -5.22
CA TRP A 46 -10.99 11.72 -4.70
C TRP A 46 -9.70 10.95 -4.40
N HIS A 47 -8.76 10.93 -5.34
CA HIS A 47 -7.50 10.21 -5.16
C HIS A 47 -6.63 10.83 -4.05
N GLU A 48 -6.71 12.13 -3.79
CA GLU A 48 -6.10 12.76 -2.61
C GLU A 48 -6.69 12.26 -1.30
N LYS A 49 -8.02 12.16 -1.22
CA LYS A 49 -8.69 11.63 -0.04
C LYS A 49 -8.32 10.17 0.17
N GLU A 50 -8.23 9.39 -0.90
CA GLU A 50 -7.81 8.00 -0.85
C GLU A 50 -6.37 7.86 -0.35
N ALA A 51 -5.46 8.70 -0.85
CA ALA A 51 -4.08 8.72 -0.37
C ALA A 51 -3.99 9.08 1.13
N ALA A 52 -4.81 10.02 1.61
CA ALA A 52 -4.89 10.35 3.03
C ALA A 52 -5.42 9.17 3.86
N ARG A 53 -6.49 8.51 3.39
CA ARG A 53 -7.09 7.33 4.02
C ARG A 53 -6.11 6.16 4.13
N LEU A 54 -5.32 5.92 3.08
CA LEU A 54 -4.31 4.86 3.05
C LEU A 54 -3.17 5.15 4.04
N ARG A 55 -2.73 6.42 4.16
CA ARG A 55 -1.75 6.82 5.18
C ARG A 55 -2.28 6.66 6.61
N GLU A 56 -3.57 6.89 6.83
CA GLU A 56 -4.21 6.63 8.11
C GLU A 56 -4.17 5.12 8.44
N LYS A 57 -4.59 4.25 7.51
CA LYS A 57 -4.47 2.80 7.67
C LYS A 57 -3.04 2.35 7.98
N ALA A 58 -2.04 2.95 7.33
CA ALA A 58 -0.64 2.66 7.61
C ALA A 58 -0.25 3.00 9.07
N LYS A 59 -0.78 4.10 9.63
CA LYS A 59 -0.55 4.48 11.03
C LYS A 59 -1.24 3.50 11.99
N ASP A 60 -2.45 3.05 11.66
CA ASP A 60 -3.19 2.09 12.47
C ASP A 60 -2.43 0.76 12.57
N GLU A 61 -1.89 0.27 11.45
CA GLU A 61 -1.05 -0.94 11.43
C GLU A 61 0.22 -0.77 12.28
N LEU A 62 0.88 0.40 12.24
CA LEU A 62 2.03 0.67 13.09
C LEU A 62 1.66 0.73 14.58
N ALA A 63 0.49 1.26 14.92
CA ALA A 63 -0.04 1.24 16.28
C ALA A 63 -0.34 -0.18 16.74
N MET A 64 -0.88 -1.04 15.86
CA MET A 64 -1.08 -2.47 16.14
C MET A 64 0.26 -3.20 16.34
N ALA A 65 1.27 -2.92 15.53
CA ALA A 65 2.61 -3.48 15.71
C ALA A 65 3.19 -3.13 17.09
N ASP A 66 3.00 -1.91 17.55
CA ASP A 66 3.42 -1.47 18.89
C ASP A 66 2.62 -2.18 20.01
N ALA A 67 1.31 -2.36 19.82
CA ALA A 67 0.48 -3.13 20.74
C ALA A 67 0.95 -4.59 20.87
N TYR A 68 1.28 -5.26 19.76
CA TYR A 68 1.83 -6.63 19.78
C TYR A 68 3.20 -6.70 20.44
N ARG A 69 4.07 -5.69 20.28
CA ARG A 69 5.36 -5.62 20.99
C ARG A 69 5.17 -5.50 22.50
N LYS A 70 4.23 -4.66 22.94
CA LYS A 70 3.93 -4.43 24.36
C LYS A 70 3.19 -5.62 25.00
N HIS A 71 2.40 -6.33 24.23
CA HIS A 71 1.57 -7.44 24.70
C HIS A 71 1.73 -8.68 23.80
N PRO A 72 2.82 -9.45 23.96
CA PRO A 72 3.09 -10.64 23.15
C PRO A 72 1.99 -11.71 23.23
N GLY A 73 1.13 -11.66 24.26
CA GLY A 73 -0.02 -12.56 24.46
C GLY A 73 -1.29 -12.18 23.69
N LEU A 74 -1.31 -11.08 22.92
CA LEU A 74 -2.43 -10.72 22.04
C LEU A 74 -2.53 -11.62 20.80
N VAL A 75 -1.55 -12.49 20.57
CA VAL A 75 -1.63 -13.52 19.54
C VAL A 75 -2.62 -14.62 19.97
N THR A 76 -3.55 -14.96 19.09
CA THR A 76 -4.60 -15.95 19.35
C THR A 76 -3.99 -17.26 19.85
N PRO A 77 -4.43 -17.84 20.99
CA PRO A 77 -3.97 -19.15 21.41
C PRO A 77 -4.23 -20.19 20.30
N GLY A 78 -3.18 -20.75 19.73
CA GLY A 78 -3.26 -21.67 18.58
C GLY A 78 -2.71 -21.12 17.26
N SER A 79 -2.40 -19.82 17.16
CA SER A 79 -1.52 -19.31 16.11
C SER A 79 -0.13 -19.88 16.37
N GLY A 80 0.23 -20.94 15.65
CA GLY A 80 1.51 -21.62 15.83
C GLY A 80 2.73 -20.69 15.72
N PRO A 81 3.94 -21.18 16.02
CA PRO A 81 5.17 -20.39 16.19
C PRO A 81 5.70 -19.68 14.92
N LYS A 82 4.89 -19.48 13.88
CA LYS A 82 5.33 -19.06 12.55
C LYS A 82 4.80 -17.70 12.09
N PHE A 83 3.90 -17.04 12.82
CA PHE A 83 3.34 -15.76 12.38
C PHE A 83 3.76 -14.61 13.30
N ASN A 84 4.69 -13.80 12.82
CA ASN A 84 5.16 -12.61 13.52
C ASN A 84 4.21 -11.44 13.25
N MET A 85 3.24 -11.21 14.14
CA MET A 85 2.26 -10.14 14.00
C MET A 85 2.88 -8.75 13.89
N VAL A 86 4.01 -8.51 14.57
CA VAL A 86 4.73 -7.22 14.48
C VAL A 86 5.24 -6.99 13.05
N GLU A 87 5.89 -8.00 12.47
CA GLU A 87 6.41 -7.92 11.10
C GLU A 87 5.28 -7.86 10.07
N HIS A 88 4.18 -8.58 10.30
CA HIS A 88 2.99 -8.51 9.46
C HIS A 88 2.42 -7.09 9.39
N CYS A 89 2.14 -6.46 10.55
CA CYS A 89 1.62 -5.10 10.61
C CYS A 89 2.60 -4.09 9.99
N VAL A 90 3.90 -4.22 10.24
CA VAL A 90 4.92 -3.35 9.60
C VAL A 90 4.90 -3.51 8.08
N SER A 91 4.76 -4.75 7.58
CA SER A 91 4.64 -5.02 6.15
C SER A 91 3.37 -4.43 5.54
N LEU A 92 2.23 -4.51 6.23
CA LEU A 92 0.98 -3.90 5.78
C LEU A 92 1.07 -2.36 5.77
N ALA A 93 1.66 -1.76 6.80
CA ALA A 93 1.88 -0.31 6.83
C ALA A 93 2.72 0.17 5.64
N ALA A 94 3.75 -0.58 5.26
CA ALA A 94 4.57 -0.26 4.08
C ALA A 94 3.75 -0.36 2.78
N GLN A 95 2.91 -1.38 2.64
CA GLN A 95 2.05 -1.54 1.47
C GLN A 95 1.00 -0.42 1.36
N TYR A 96 0.37 -0.04 2.48
CA TYR A 96 -0.57 1.09 2.49
C TYR A 96 0.09 2.42 2.16
N ASN A 97 1.31 2.67 2.63
CA ASN A 97 2.05 3.87 2.24
C ASN A 97 2.39 3.87 0.74
N SER A 98 2.81 2.73 0.19
CA SER A 98 3.06 2.61 -1.26
C SER A 98 1.79 2.84 -2.08
N ALA A 99 0.65 2.30 -1.64
CA ALA A 99 -0.65 2.56 -2.25
C ALA A 99 -1.03 4.05 -2.19
N ALA A 100 -0.75 4.73 -1.07
CA ALA A 100 -0.99 6.16 -0.93
C ALA A 100 -0.15 6.99 -1.93
N GLU A 101 1.09 6.58 -2.21
CA GLU A 101 1.94 7.21 -3.24
C GLU A 101 1.36 7.03 -4.64
N VAL A 102 0.81 5.84 -4.95
CA VAL A 102 0.11 5.60 -6.22
C VAL A 102 -1.14 6.48 -6.34
N ALA A 103 -1.94 6.59 -5.27
CA ALA A 103 -3.11 7.46 -5.25
C ALA A 103 -2.74 8.94 -5.43
N ASP A 104 -1.68 9.43 -4.78
CA ASP A 104 -1.16 10.79 -5.02
C ASP A 104 -0.72 11.01 -6.47
N ALA A 105 -0.07 10.00 -7.09
CA ALA A 105 0.35 10.07 -8.48
C ALA A 105 -0.86 10.14 -9.43
N LEU A 106 -1.93 9.39 -9.16
CA LEU A 106 -3.19 9.48 -9.89
C LEU A 106 -3.83 10.86 -9.74
N ALA A 107 -3.88 11.41 -8.54
CA ALA A 107 -4.40 12.75 -8.30
C ALA A 107 -3.63 13.82 -9.10
N LYS A 108 -2.29 13.73 -9.12
CA LYS A 108 -1.44 14.62 -9.93
C LYS A 108 -1.70 14.46 -11.43
N SER A 109 -1.86 13.23 -11.91
CA SER A 109 -2.17 12.96 -13.33
C SER A 109 -3.50 13.59 -13.74
N HIS A 110 -4.55 13.44 -12.93
CA HIS A 110 -5.85 14.06 -13.18
C HIS A 110 -5.79 15.60 -13.16
N ARG A 111 -5.05 16.20 -12.22
CA ARG A 111 -4.82 17.66 -12.23
C ARG A 111 -4.13 18.14 -13.50
N ALA A 112 -3.13 17.41 -13.99
CA ALA A 112 -2.40 17.79 -15.19
C ALA A 112 -3.31 17.83 -16.44
N MET A 113 -4.38 17.01 -16.47
CA MET A 113 -5.36 17.03 -17.56
C MET A 113 -6.27 18.27 -17.55
N LEU A 114 -6.38 18.98 -16.43
CA LEU A 114 -7.13 20.24 -16.33
C LEU A 114 -6.36 21.45 -16.88
N MET A 115 -5.04 21.33 -17.05
CA MET A 115 -4.16 22.42 -17.49
C MET A 115 -3.86 22.37 -18.99
N LYS A 116 -4.55 21.50 -19.72
CA LYS A 116 -4.35 21.20 -21.14
C LYS A 116 -5.54 21.70 -21.95
#